data_AF-A0A4P9J800-F1
#
_entry.id   AF-A0A4P9J800-F1
#
_cell.length_a   1.000
_cell.length_b   1.000
_cell.length_c   1.000
_cell.angle_alpha   90.00
_cell.angle_beta   90.00
_cell.angle_gamma   90.00
#
_symmetry.space_group_name_H-M   'P 1'
#
loop_
_entity.id
_entity.type
_entity.pdbx_description
1 polymer ?
#
loop_
_entity_poly.entity_id
_entity_poly.type
_entity_poly.pdbx_seq_one_letter_code
_entity_poly.pdbx_strand_id
1 'polypeptide(L)'
;MIHKQVVHGKNFALNITHKATKDEKFVVACEVDVVFPWATGADSSDLLMAVSLVGECVGSPRVYPSAQSLSDWTATQAVGWELLPVKHGGSLPQFSEVAANFKRRTGRDLPDTYEERYTAMAGLQADKVWTGVSGFHRYMAFDFGTAVVLENFSYGNAAYVMFDDWRELSQRSRPDLLADQNANYVRIVHRNGWAKRVRAEIEATR
;
A
#
# COMPACT_ATOMS: atom_id res chain seq x y z
N MET A 1 21.35 16.91 15.43
CA MET A 1 22.50 16.85 14.51
C MET A 1 22.08 16.07 13.29
N ILE A 2 22.14 16.65 12.09
CA ILE A 2 21.85 15.92 10.84
C ILE A 2 23.14 15.21 10.45
N HIS A 3 23.14 13.88 10.48
CA HIS A 3 24.28 13.07 10.05
C HIS A 3 24.18 12.92 8.53
N LYS A 4 25.09 13.56 7.79
CA LYS A 4 25.18 13.42 6.33
C LYS A 4 25.99 12.18 6.02
N GLN A 5 25.34 11.12 5.53
CA GLN A 5 26.01 9.93 4.99
C GLN A 5 26.16 10.11 3.48
N VAL A 6 27.37 9.86 2.96
CA VAL A 6 27.65 9.84 1.52
C VAL A 6 27.82 8.39 1.11
N VAL A 7 26.95 7.91 0.23
CA VAL A 7 27.04 6.56 -0.35
C VAL A 7 27.60 6.70 -1.77
N HIS A 8 28.69 6.01 -2.06
CA HIS A 8 29.30 6.02 -3.39
C HIS A 8 28.52 5.12 -4.36
N GLY A 9 28.53 5.48 -5.65
CA GLY A 9 27.85 4.71 -6.70
C GLY A 9 28.34 3.26 -6.75
N LYS A 10 27.38 2.33 -6.87
CA LYS A 10 27.62 0.89 -7.01
C LYS A 10 27.20 0.45 -8.40
N ASN A 11 27.87 -0.56 -8.97
CA ASN A 11 27.56 -1.10 -10.30
C ASN A 11 26.38 -2.09 -10.24
N PHE A 12 25.19 -1.62 -9.88
CA PHE A 12 23.97 -2.43 -10.00
C PHE A 12 23.51 -2.47 -11.46
N ALA A 13 23.22 -3.66 -11.96
CA ALA A 13 22.61 -3.83 -13.27
C ALA A 13 21.12 -3.48 -13.18
N LEU A 14 20.68 -2.51 -13.97
CA LEU A 14 19.27 -2.18 -14.15
C LEU A 14 18.75 -2.93 -15.38
N ASN A 15 17.93 -3.95 -15.16
CA ASN A 15 17.26 -4.69 -16.21
C ASN A 15 15.99 -3.95 -16.61
N ILE A 16 15.84 -3.63 -17.90
CA ILE A 16 14.64 -2.99 -18.44
C ILE A 16 13.99 -3.94 -19.43
N THR A 17 12.76 -4.37 -19.14
CA THR A 17 11.94 -5.19 -20.03
C THR A 17 10.71 -4.41 -20.46
N HIS A 18 10.17 -4.73 -21.64
CA HIS A 18 8.95 -4.11 -22.13
C HIS A 18 8.03 -5.14 -22.79
N LYS A 19 6.73 -4.88 -22.73
CA LYS A 19 5.70 -5.68 -23.39
C LYS A 19 4.64 -4.78 -24.00
N ALA A 20 4.38 -4.97 -25.29
CA ALA A 20 3.25 -4.32 -25.96
C ALA A 20 1.93 -4.92 -25.47
N THR A 21 0.94 -4.06 -25.24
CA THR A 21 -0.44 -4.46 -24.92
C THR A 21 -1.34 -4.30 -26.13
N LYS A 22 -2.57 -4.83 -26.05
CA LYS A 22 -3.54 -4.81 -27.16
C LYS A 22 -4.03 -3.39 -27.53
N ASP A 23 -3.79 -2.40 -26.66
CA ASP A 23 -4.32 -1.03 -26.79
C ASP A 23 -3.23 -0.01 -27.16
N GLU A 24 -2.21 -0.40 -27.92
CA GLU A 24 -1.03 0.44 -28.28
C GLU A 24 -0.27 1.00 -27.06
N LYS A 25 -0.48 0.44 -25.87
CA LYS A 25 0.27 0.81 -24.66
C LYS A 25 1.44 -0.14 -24.48
N PHE A 26 2.49 0.35 -23.82
CA PHE A 26 3.63 -0.46 -23.42
C PHE A 26 3.66 -0.57 -21.90
N VAL A 27 3.86 -1.78 -21.41
CA VAL A 27 4.28 -1.99 -20.01
C VAL A 27 5.79 -2.05 -20.02
N VAL A 28 6.43 -1.18 -19.25
CA VAL A 28 7.88 -1.18 -19.03
C VAL A 28 8.12 -1.60 -17.57
N ALA A 29 9.02 -2.55 -17.37
CA ALA A 29 9.45 -2.99 -16.05
C ALA A 29 10.95 -2.73 -15.90
N CYS A 30 11.32 -2.09 -14.80
CA CYS A 30 12.71 -1.83 -14.42
C CYS A 30 13.02 -2.60 -13.14
N GLU A 31 14.11 -3.36 -13.13
CA GLU A 31 14.46 -4.29 -12.06
C GLU A 31 15.95 -4.23 -11.73
N VAL A 32 16.28 -4.36 -10.45
CA VAL A 32 17.63 -4.69 -9.97
C VAL A 32 17.53 -6.07 -9.32
N ASP A 33 18.06 -7.09 -9.99
CA ASP A 33 18.03 -8.48 -9.52
C ASP A 33 19.24 -8.76 -8.61
N VAL A 34 19.15 -8.31 -7.37
CA VAL A 34 20.17 -8.49 -6.34
C VAL A 34 19.51 -8.86 -5.01
N VAL A 35 20.03 -9.88 -4.34
CA VAL A 35 19.59 -10.26 -3.00
C VAL A 35 20.37 -9.46 -1.96
N PHE A 36 19.65 -8.67 -1.17
CA PHE A 36 20.22 -7.90 -0.07
C PHE A 36 20.07 -8.66 1.26
N PRO A 37 21.08 -8.66 2.12
CA PRO A 37 20.97 -9.27 3.44
C PRO A 37 19.99 -8.50 4.32
N TRP A 38 19.01 -9.20 4.91
CA TRP A 38 18.11 -8.65 5.92
C TRP A 38 18.53 -9.14 7.31
N ALA A 39 19.33 -8.35 8.02
CA ALA A 39 19.73 -8.64 9.40
C ALA A 39 19.79 -7.34 10.22
N THR A 40 19.45 -7.44 11.52
CA THR A 40 19.57 -6.31 12.45
C THR A 40 21.02 -5.82 12.49
N GLY A 41 21.25 -4.56 12.08
CA GLY A 41 22.58 -3.97 12.00
C GLY A 41 23.31 -4.15 10.67
N ALA A 42 22.68 -4.79 9.66
CA ALA A 42 23.23 -4.84 8.31
C ALA A 42 23.21 -3.45 7.66
N ASP A 43 24.29 -3.11 6.95
CA ASP A 43 24.34 -1.88 6.15
C ASP A 43 23.31 -1.97 5.01
N SER A 44 22.30 -1.11 5.08
CA SER A 44 21.21 -1.03 4.10
C SER A 44 21.51 -0.02 2.98
N SER A 45 22.73 0.54 2.91
CA SER A 45 23.12 1.52 1.90
C SER A 45 22.98 1.00 0.46
N ASP A 46 23.29 -0.28 0.25
CA ASP A 46 23.16 -0.96 -1.05
C ASP A 46 21.71 -1.14 -1.46
N LEU A 47 20.85 -1.54 -0.51
CA LEU A 47 19.39 -1.62 -0.74
C LEU A 47 18.83 -0.23 -1.08
N LEU A 48 19.20 0.79 -0.31
CA LEU A 48 18.75 2.16 -0.54
C LEU A 48 19.17 2.67 -1.92
N MET A 49 20.40 2.38 -2.34
CA MET A 49 20.91 2.73 -3.66
C MET A 49 20.12 2.01 -4.77
N ALA A 50 19.88 0.71 -4.65
CA ALA A 50 19.11 -0.06 -5.62
C ALA A 50 17.65 0.42 -5.73
N VAL A 51 17.01 0.68 -4.59
CA VAL A 51 15.67 1.27 -4.50
C VAL A 51 15.65 2.64 -5.18
N SER A 52 16.63 3.49 -4.90
CA SER A 52 16.72 4.83 -5.53
C SER A 52 16.88 4.72 -7.05
N LEU A 53 17.76 3.83 -7.54
CA LEU A 53 17.99 3.61 -8.97
C LEU A 53 16.72 3.18 -9.71
N VAL A 54 15.98 2.21 -9.16
CA VAL A 54 14.70 1.78 -9.74
C VAL A 54 13.66 2.90 -9.61
N GLY A 55 13.66 3.63 -8.49
CA GLY A 55 12.78 4.76 -8.25
C GLY A 55 12.96 5.91 -9.23
N GLU A 56 14.16 6.20 -9.71
CA GLU A 56 14.39 7.17 -10.79
C GLU A 56 13.70 6.77 -12.11
N CYS A 57 13.48 5.46 -12.33
CA CYS A 57 12.84 4.96 -13.54
C CYS A 57 11.32 4.89 -13.44
N VAL A 58 10.80 4.43 -12.29
CA VAL A 58 9.36 4.10 -12.11
C VAL A 58 8.68 4.83 -10.94
N GLY A 59 9.40 5.70 -10.24
CA GLY A 59 8.92 6.51 -9.12
C GLY A 59 8.79 5.74 -7.80
N SER A 60 8.05 4.64 -7.79
CA SER A 60 7.76 3.85 -6.58
C SER A 60 8.30 2.42 -6.70
N PRO A 61 9.59 2.20 -6.42
CA PRO A 61 10.24 0.90 -6.50
C PRO A 61 9.68 -0.05 -5.43
N ARG A 62 9.75 -1.36 -5.69
CA ARG A 62 9.30 -2.41 -4.75
C ARG A 62 10.43 -3.36 -4.45
N VAL A 63 10.52 -3.78 -3.19
CA VAL A 63 11.47 -4.78 -2.70
C VAL A 63 10.69 -6.03 -2.38
N TYR A 64 11.17 -7.17 -2.87
CA TYR A 64 10.52 -8.46 -2.70
C TYR A 64 11.42 -9.39 -1.88
N PRO A 65 10.86 -10.24 -0.99
CA PRO A 65 11.62 -11.30 -0.35
C PRO A 65 12.29 -12.19 -1.40
N SER A 66 13.56 -12.55 -1.19
CA SER A 66 14.31 -13.41 -2.13
C SER A 66 13.71 -14.81 -2.30
N ALA A 67 12.90 -15.26 -1.35
CA ALA A 67 12.18 -16.53 -1.41
C ALA A 67 10.83 -16.44 -2.14
N GLN A 68 10.40 -15.26 -2.58
CA GLN A 68 9.09 -15.06 -3.21
C GLN A 68 9.05 -15.70 -4.61
N SER A 69 8.00 -16.47 -4.88
CA SER A 69 7.82 -17.12 -6.18
C SER A 69 7.21 -16.18 -7.23
N LEU A 70 7.39 -16.49 -8.52
CA LEU A 70 6.75 -15.76 -9.62
C LEU A 70 5.21 -15.73 -9.49
N SER A 71 4.61 -16.77 -8.90
CA SER A 71 3.18 -16.81 -8.58
C SER A 71 2.79 -15.80 -7.51
N ASP A 72 3.58 -15.67 -6.44
CA ASP A 72 3.34 -14.68 -5.38
C ASP A 72 3.53 -13.26 -5.91
N TRP A 73 4.47 -13.06 -6.85
CA TRP A 73 4.63 -11.79 -7.56
C TRP A 73 3.41 -11.47 -8.43
N THR A 74 2.93 -12.45 -9.21
CA THR A 74 1.75 -12.29 -10.07
C THR A 74 0.47 -12.04 -9.27
N ALA A 75 0.40 -12.47 -8.00
CA ALA A 75 -0.71 -12.17 -7.11
C ALA A 75 -0.76 -10.66 -6.73
N THR A 76 0.35 -9.93 -6.81
CA THR A 76 0.40 -8.49 -6.57
C THR A 76 0.29 -7.71 -7.88
N GLN A 77 -0.76 -6.91 -8.01
CA GLN A 77 -1.08 -6.16 -9.20
C GLN A 77 -1.05 -4.65 -8.93
N ALA A 78 -0.82 -3.85 -9.97
CA ALA A 78 -0.90 -2.39 -9.91
C ALA A 78 -2.11 -1.92 -10.72
N VAL A 79 -2.89 -1.01 -10.17
CA VAL A 79 -3.92 -0.28 -10.92
C VAL A 79 -3.35 1.05 -11.42
N GLY A 80 -3.84 1.52 -12.57
CA GLY A 80 -3.36 2.75 -13.21
C GLY A 80 -3.86 4.05 -12.55
N TRP A 81 -4.52 3.97 -11.40
CA TRP A 81 -5.05 5.10 -10.64
C TRP A 81 -4.61 5.05 -9.19
N GLU A 82 -4.89 6.12 -8.45
CA GLU A 82 -4.70 6.13 -7.01
C GLU A 82 -5.90 5.50 -6.30
N LEU A 83 -5.66 4.59 -5.35
CA LEU A 83 -6.71 4.08 -4.49
C LEU A 83 -7.13 5.13 -3.45
N LEU A 84 -8.39 5.56 -3.50
CA LEU A 84 -8.98 6.61 -2.67
C LEU A 84 -8.18 7.92 -2.70
N PRO A 85 -8.08 8.58 -3.88
CA PRO A 85 -7.26 9.77 -4.04
C PRO A 85 -7.69 10.89 -3.09
N VAL A 86 -6.76 11.78 -2.79
CA VAL A 86 -7.12 12.98 -2.04
C VAL A 86 -7.76 13.96 -3.00
N LYS A 87 -8.98 14.44 -2.66
CA LYS A 87 -9.70 15.46 -3.41
C LYS A 87 -8.94 16.79 -3.28
N HIS A 88 -8.02 17.07 -4.21
CA HIS A 88 -7.26 18.32 -4.38
C HIS A 88 -6.48 18.84 -3.17
N GLY A 89 -5.14 18.73 -3.20
CA GLY A 89 -4.22 19.56 -2.38
C GLY A 89 -4.27 19.38 -0.86
N GLY A 90 -5.25 18.67 -0.31
CA GLY A 90 -5.28 18.30 1.09
C GLY A 90 -4.16 17.30 1.38
N SER A 91 -3.15 17.70 2.16
CA SER A 91 -2.29 16.70 2.78
C SER A 91 -3.16 15.89 3.75
N LEU A 92 -2.95 14.57 3.79
CA LEU A 92 -3.31 13.84 5.01
C LEU A 92 -2.64 14.59 6.18
N PRO A 93 -3.32 14.76 7.33
CA PRO A 93 -2.68 15.38 8.48
C PRO A 93 -1.38 14.62 8.73
N GLN A 94 -0.30 15.39 8.84
CA GLN A 94 1.03 14.79 8.91
C GLN A 94 1.06 13.89 10.15
N PHE A 95 1.74 12.73 10.09
CA PHE A 95 1.73 11.78 11.21
C PHE A 95 2.06 12.46 12.55
N SER A 96 2.97 13.43 12.52
CA SER A 96 3.33 14.33 13.63
C SER A 96 2.13 15.09 14.21
N GLU A 97 1.27 15.67 13.37
CA GLU A 97 0.05 16.39 13.78
C GLU A 97 -0.98 15.45 14.40
N VAL A 98 -1.15 14.26 13.80
CA VAL A 98 -2.07 13.23 14.31
C VAL A 98 -1.60 12.72 15.67
N ALA A 99 -0.30 12.40 15.79
CA ALA A 99 0.32 11.94 17.02
C ALA A 99 0.24 13.01 18.13
N ALA A 100 0.55 14.28 17.81
CA ALA A 100 0.46 15.38 18.75
C ALA A 100 -0.99 15.59 19.27
N ASN A 101 -1.98 15.56 18.36
CA ASN A 101 -3.38 15.67 18.73
C ASN A 101 -3.85 14.50 19.61
N PHE A 102 -3.42 13.28 19.30
CA PHE A 102 -3.75 12.10 20.10
C PHE A 102 -3.13 12.20 21.51
N LYS A 103 -1.85 12.56 21.61
CA LYS A 103 -1.15 12.74 22.87
C LYS A 103 -1.78 13.81 23.73
N ARG A 104 -2.16 14.95 23.14
CA ARG A 104 -2.87 16.02 23.84
C ARG A 104 -4.21 15.55 24.43
N ARG A 105 -4.95 14.70 23.72
CA ARG A 105 -6.29 14.24 24.16
C ARG A 105 -6.25 13.08 25.15
N THR A 106 -5.23 12.22 25.06
CA THR A 106 -5.19 10.94 25.79
C THR A 106 -4.04 10.82 26.79
N GLY A 107 -3.06 11.72 26.73
CA GLY A 107 -1.83 11.66 27.53
C GLY A 107 -0.83 10.60 27.08
N ARG A 108 -1.09 9.85 26.00
CA ARG A 108 -0.28 8.71 25.54
C ARG A 108 0.28 8.94 24.14
N ASP A 109 1.38 8.28 23.82
CA ASP A 109 1.91 8.28 22.45
C ASP A 109 1.01 7.46 21.52
N LEU A 110 1.04 7.83 20.23
CA LEU A 110 0.25 7.17 19.21
C LEU A 110 0.81 5.74 19.03
N PRO A 111 -0.01 4.69 19.17
CA PRO A 111 0.45 3.32 18.95
C PRO A 111 0.83 3.14 17.48
N ASP A 112 1.91 2.40 17.23
CA ASP A 112 2.25 1.96 15.88
C ASP A 112 1.26 0.88 15.45
N THR A 113 0.23 1.30 14.71
CA THR A 113 -0.83 0.41 14.25
C THR A 113 -0.50 -0.25 12.91
N TYR A 114 0.68 0.01 12.34
CA TYR A 114 1.01 -0.49 11.00
C TYR A 114 1.12 -2.01 11.01
N GLU A 115 1.93 -2.56 11.93
CA GLU A 115 2.17 -4.00 12.05
C GLU A 115 0.90 -4.77 12.40
N GLU A 116 0.08 -4.26 13.33
CA GLU A 116 -1.20 -4.88 13.72
C GLU A 116 -2.13 -5.01 12.50
N ARG A 117 -2.32 -3.91 11.76
CA ARG A 117 -3.23 -3.88 10.61
C ARG A 117 -2.72 -4.72 9.46
N TYR A 118 -1.41 -4.66 9.19
CA TYR A 118 -0.78 -5.50 8.18
C TYR A 118 -0.95 -6.97 8.50
N THR A 119 -0.64 -7.38 9.73
CA THR A 119 -0.78 -8.77 10.19
C THR A 119 -2.24 -9.24 10.11
N ALA A 120 -3.19 -8.38 10.50
CA ALA A 120 -4.60 -8.68 10.39
C ALA A 120 -5.05 -8.92 8.95
N MET A 121 -4.63 -8.07 8.00
CA MET A 121 -4.97 -8.25 6.58
C MET A 121 -4.26 -9.44 5.94
N ALA A 122 -2.97 -9.64 6.25
CA ALA A 122 -2.21 -10.78 5.77
C ALA A 122 -2.83 -12.11 6.24
N GLY A 123 -3.33 -12.16 7.48
CA GLY A 123 -4.02 -13.33 8.04
C GLY A 123 -5.41 -13.62 7.43
N LEU A 124 -5.96 -12.74 6.59
CA LEU A 124 -7.19 -13.01 5.85
C LEU A 124 -6.94 -13.79 4.54
N GLN A 125 -5.68 -13.86 4.07
CA GLN A 125 -5.28 -14.58 2.86
C GLN A 125 -6.09 -14.16 1.62
N ALA A 126 -5.89 -12.93 1.17
CA ALA A 126 -6.48 -12.45 -0.08
C ALA A 126 -5.95 -13.21 -1.30
N ASP A 127 -6.79 -13.39 -2.32
CA ASP A 127 -6.42 -14.05 -3.58
C ASP A 127 -5.47 -13.16 -4.38
N LYS A 128 -5.71 -11.85 -4.35
CA LYS A 128 -4.88 -10.83 -5.03
C LYS A 128 -4.72 -9.61 -4.16
N VAL A 129 -3.61 -8.91 -4.36
CA VAL A 129 -3.33 -7.63 -3.72
C VAL A 129 -3.11 -6.58 -4.80
N TRP A 130 -3.87 -5.50 -4.76
CA TRP A 130 -3.75 -4.38 -5.69
C TRP A 130 -3.15 -3.16 -4.99
N THR A 131 -2.37 -2.42 -5.74
CA THR A 131 -1.72 -1.17 -5.30
C THR A 131 -2.05 -0.06 -6.27
N GLY A 132 -2.28 1.15 -5.75
CA GLY A 132 -2.44 2.34 -6.57
C GLY A 132 -1.10 2.87 -7.07
N VAL A 133 -1.13 3.97 -7.81
CA VAL A 133 0.09 4.68 -8.28
C VAL A 133 0.97 5.20 -7.15
N SER A 134 0.45 5.41 -5.93
CA SER A 134 1.26 5.68 -4.74
C SER A 134 1.95 4.46 -4.11
N GLY A 135 1.78 3.27 -4.70
CA GLY A 135 2.33 2.02 -4.17
C GLY A 135 1.73 1.66 -2.80
N PHE A 136 2.58 1.50 -1.80
CA PHE A 136 2.20 1.11 -0.43
C PHE A 136 1.97 2.29 0.52
N HIS A 137 2.13 3.53 0.03
CA HIS A 137 2.12 4.72 0.88
C HIS A 137 0.72 5.11 1.39
N ARG A 138 -0.35 4.62 0.76
CA ARG A 138 -1.73 4.97 1.12
C ARG A 138 -2.61 3.75 1.34
N TYR A 139 -3.42 3.43 0.35
CA TYR A 139 -4.36 2.33 0.41
C TYR A 139 -3.83 1.16 -0.40
N MET A 140 -3.96 -0.04 0.17
CA MET A 140 -3.80 -1.30 -0.53
C MET A 140 -5.16 -1.96 -0.66
N ALA A 141 -5.45 -2.59 -1.80
CA ALA A 141 -6.70 -3.32 -1.99
C ALA A 141 -6.43 -4.84 -1.90
N PHE A 142 -7.12 -5.51 -0.99
CA PHE A 142 -7.06 -6.95 -0.79
C PHE A 142 -8.31 -7.58 -1.40
N ASP A 143 -8.13 -8.36 -2.46
CA ASP A 143 -9.20 -8.93 -3.28
C ASP A 143 -9.43 -10.39 -2.87
N PHE A 144 -10.66 -10.69 -2.43
CA PHE A 144 -11.10 -12.00 -1.96
C PHE A 144 -12.10 -12.67 -2.92
N GLY A 145 -12.16 -12.18 -4.18
CA GLY A 145 -13.08 -12.65 -5.22
C GLY A 145 -14.47 -12.02 -5.13
N THR A 146 -15.08 -11.99 -3.95
CA THR A 146 -16.44 -11.45 -3.72
C THR A 146 -16.44 -10.04 -3.17
N ALA A 147 -15.35 -9.66 -2.50
CA ALA A 147 -15.19 -8.34 -1.90
C ALA A 147 -13.72 -7.90 -2.01
N VAL A 148 -13.52 -6.59 -2.08
CA VAL A 148 -12.21 -5.94 -2.10
C VAL A 148 -12.09 -5.01 -0.90
N VAL A 149 -11.12 -5.26 -0.03
CA VAL A 149 -10.87 -4.44 1.15
C VAL A 149 -9.75 -3.45 0.87
N LEU A 150 -10.08 -2.16 0.84
CA LEU A 150 -9.10 -1.09 0.80
C LEU A 150 -8.68 -0.73 2.22
N GLU A 151 -7.45 -1.09 2.58
CA GLU A 151 -6.86 -0.85 3.90
C GLU A 151 -5.77 0.22 3.84
N ASN A 152 -5.71 1.06 4.88
CA ASN A 152 -4.64 2.02 5.09
C ASN A 152 -4.05 1.83 6.49
N PHE A 153 -2.81 1.35 6.52
CA PHE A 153 -2.10 0.97 7.74
C PHE A 153 -1.76 2.15 8.66
N SER A 154 -1.86 3.39 8.16
CA SER A 154 -1.62 4.59 8.97
C SER A 154 -2.77 4.86 9.94
N TYR A 155 -2.43 5.31 11.14
CA TYR A 155 -3.40 5.66 12.17
C TYR A 155 -4.44 6.70 11.69
N GLY A 156 -5.67 6.62 12.22
CA GLY A 156 -6.74 7.59 11.93
C GLY A 156 -7.54 7.29 10.66
N ASN A 157 -7.13 6.30 9.88
CA ASN A 157 -7.86 5.83 8.71
C ASN A 157 -8.82 4.68 9.03
N ALA A 158 -9.62 4.30 8.04
CA ALA A 158 -10.61 3.21 8.10
C ALA A 158 -10.41 2.27 6.92
N ALA A 159 -10.79 1.02 7.10
CA ALA A 159 -10.91 0.04 6.02
C ALA A 159 -12.22 0.30 5.25
N TYR A 160 -12.19 0.06 3.95
CA TYR A 160 -13.38 0.13 3.08
C TYR A 160 -13.54 -1.21 2.39
N VAL A 161 -14.63 -1.92 2.69
CA VAL A 161 -15.00 -3.16 2.00
C VAL A 161 -15.90 -2.77 0.82
N MET A 162 -15.42 -2.99 -0.40
CA MET A 162 -16.13 -2.70 -1.65
C MET A 162 -16.50 -4.01 -2.35
N PHE A 163 -17.50 -3.96 -3.23
CA PHE A 163 -18.04 -5.14 -3.92
C PHE A 163 -17.81 -5.02 -5.43
N ASP A 164 -18.81 -5.36 -6.26
CA ASP A 164 -18.70 -5.43 -7.72
C ASP A 164 -18.21 -4.12 -8.38
N ASP A 165 -18.49 -2.97 -7.77
CA ASP A 165 -18.16 -1.63 -8.25
C ASP A 165 -16.82 -1.08 -7.72
N TRP A 166 -16.00 -1.90 -7.05
CA TRP A 166 -14.78 -1.43 -6.38
C TRP A 166 -13.81 -0.67 -7.30
N ARG A 167 -13.70 -1.04 -8.58
CA ARG A 167 -12.80 -0.34 -9.53
C ARG A 167 -13.25 1.10 -9.76
N GLU A 168 -14.55 1.35 -9.77
CA GLU A 168 -15.11 2.68 -9.91
C GLU A 168 -15.03 3.43 -8.57
N LEU A 169 -15.50 2.81 -7.48
CA LEU A 169 -15.51 3.43 -6.16
C LEU A 169 -14.10 3.79 -5.66
N SER A 170 -13.11 2.93 -5.92
CA SER A 170 -11.72 3.16 -5.50
C SER A 170 -11.04 4.33 -6.18
N GLN A 171 -11.56 4.83 -7.30
CA GLN A 171 -11.06 6.05 -7.97
C GLN A 171 -11.58 7.34 -7.32
N ARG A 172 -12.59 7.24 -6.45
CA ARG A 172 -13.21 8.39 -5.80
C ARG A 172 -12.49 8.75 -4.52
N SER A 173 -12.50 10.04 -4.18
CA SER A 173 -11.92 10.46 -2.91
C SER A 173 -12.75 9.97 -1.71
N ARG A 174 -12.14 9.86 -0.53
CA ARG A 174 -12.88 9.49 0.69
C ARG A 174 -14.06 10.43 0.98
N PRO A 175 -13.94 11.77 0.88
CA PRO A 175 -15.09 12.65 1.02
C PRO A 175 -16.21 12.38 0.01
N ASP A 176 -15.85 12.02 -1.24
CA ASP A 176 -16.85 11.70 -2.27
C ASP A 176 -17.60 10.42 -1.96
N LEU A 177 -16.88 9.38 -1.54
CA LEU A 177 -17.51 8.14 -1.09
C LEU A 177 -18.42 8.36 0.11
N LEU A 178 -17.99 9.19 1.07
CA LEU A 178 -18.79 9.50 2.26
C LEU A 178 -20.02 10.35 1.94
N ALA A 179 -19.98 11.13 0.86
CA ALA A 179 -21.09 11.96 0.42
C ALA A 179 -22.12 11.19 -0.44
N ASP A 180 -21.69 10.12 -1.10
CA ASP A 180 -22.56 9.29 -1.94
C ASP A 180 -23.30 8.22 -1.10
N GLN A 181 -24.61 8.38 -0.98
CA GLN A 181 -25.48 7.45 -0.23
C GLN A 181 -25.79 6.17 -1.01
N ASN A 182 -25.55 6.16 -2.33
CA ASN A 182 -25.82 5.01 -3.19
C ASN A 182 -24.57 4.16 -3.44
N ALA A 183 -23.39 4.64 -3.01
CA ALA A 183 -22.15 3.91 -3.18
C ALA A 183 -22.16 2.62 -2.33
N ASN A 184 -21.93 1.48 -2.99
CA ASN A 184 -22.04 0.17 -2.38
C ASN A 184 -20.74 -0.24 -1.68
N TYR A 185 -20.56 0.21 -0.44
CA TYR A 185 -19.39 -0.16 0.36
C TYR A 185 -19.69 -0.14 1.86
N VAL A 186 -18.90 -0.89 2.62
CA VAL A 186 -18.91 -0.88 4.09
C VAL A 186 -17.66 -0.21 4.63
N ARG A 187 -17.84 0.86 5.42
CA ARG A 187 -16.73 1.56 6.09
C ARG A 187 -16.50 1.02 7.49
N ILE A 188 -15.31 0.48 7.73
CA ILE A 188 -14.93 -0.11 9.02
C ILE A 188 -13.84 0.76 9.67
N VAL A 189 -14.24 1.51 10.70
CA VAL A 189 -13.29 2.28 11.52
C VAL A 189 -12.51 1.34 12.43
N HIS A 190 -11.19 1.52 12.51
CA HIS A 190 -10.25 0.77 13.36
C HIS A 190 -10.49 0.98 14.87
N ARG A 191 -11.55 0.36 15.39
CA ARG A 191 -11.87 0.21 16.81
C ARG A 191 -11.76 -1.26 17.19
N ASN A 192 -11.83 -1.59 18.48
CA ASN A 192 -11.81 -2.98 18.95
C ASN A 192 -12.76 -3.87 18.13
N GLY A 193 -12.23 -5.00 17.63
CA GLY A 193 -12.99 -5.95 16.80
C GLY A 193 -13.10 -5.60 15.32
N TRP A 194 -12.43 -4.54 14.83
CA TRP A 194 -12.49 -4.13 13.42
C TRP A 194 -12.15 -5.26 12.44
N ALA A 195 -11.08 -6.02 12.70
CA ALA A 195 -10.63 -7.10 11.82
C ALA A 195 -11.67 -8.23 11.73
N LYS A 196 -12.38 -8.52 12.83
CA LYS A 196 -13.49 -9.48 12.84
C LYS A 196 -14.65 -9.00 11.97
N ARG A 197 -14.94 -7.69 11.97
CA ARG A 197 -15.98 -7.13 11.09
C ARG A 197 -15.57 -7.20 9.63
N VAL A 198 -14.31 -6.87 9.30
CA VAL A 198 -13.79 -7.02 7.92
C VAL A 198 -14.00 -8.45 7.44
N ARG A 199 -13.61 -9.43 8.25
CA ARG A 199 -13.83 -10.86 7.96
C ARG A 199 -15.31 -11.18 7.74
N ALA A 200 -16.19 -10.69 8.62
CA ALA A 200 -17.62 -10.94 8.50
C ALA A 200 -18.23 -10.39 7.20
N GLU A 201 -17.82 -9.20 6.74
CA GLU A 201 -18.28 -8.64 5.46
C GLU A 201 -17.80 -9.46 4.25
N ILE A 202 -16.56 -9.96 4.31
CA ILE A 202 -16.03 -10.86 3.26
C ILE A 202 -16.81 -12.18 3.24
N GLU A 203 -17.08 -12.77 4.41
CA GLU A 203 -17.79 -14.04 4.53
C GLU A 203 -19.27 -13.93 4.16
N ALA A 204 -19.92 -12.80 4.46
CA ALA A 204 -21.33 -12.56 4.13
C ALA A 204 -21.60 -12.44 2.62
N THR A 205 -20.54 -12.25 1.82
CA THR A 205 -20.63 -12.09 0.36
C THR A 205 -20.16 -13.31 -0.42
N ARG A 206 -19.78 -14.40 0.27
CA ARG A 206 -19.39 -15.69 -0.32
C ARG A 206 -20.56 -16.61 -0.63
#